data_AF-A0A7V5F0M9-F1
#
_entry.id   AF-A0A7V5F0M9-F1
#
_cell.length_a   1.000
_cell.length_b   1.000
_cell.length_c   1.000
_cell.angle_alpha   90.00
_cell.angle_beta   90.00
_cell.angle_gamma   90.00
#
_symmetry.space_group_name_H-M   'P 1'
#
loop_
_entity.id
_entity.type
_entity.pdbx_description
1 polymer ?
#
loop_
_entity_poly.entity_id
_entity_poly.type
_entity_poly.pdbx_seq_one_letter_code
_entity_poly.pdbx_strand_id
1 'polypeptide(L)'
;MFDDDILAKLELLFYLLIILLYLFFMRYLEKRSASGRSLSDEEYLSSMARKRGCSEYDVFCLSAEEWCVSEIKVERDFKEYLVNAYLPYYVNDYIRKVRKEEETH
;
A
#
# COMPACT_ATOMS: atom_id res chain seq x y z
N MET A 1 -39.67 30.49 13.83
CA MET A 1 -39.02 30.30 15.15
C MET A 1 -38.74 28.83 15.42
N PHE A 2 -39.73 27.92 15.39
CA PHE A 2 -39.44 26.47 15.54
C PHE A 2 -38.75 25.83 14.32
N ASP A 3 -39.06 26.29 13.10
CA ASP A 3 -38.47 25.74 11.87
C ASP A 3 -37.01 26.15 11.64
N ASP A 4 -36.62 27.35 12.09
CA ASP A 4 -35.25 27.88 11.93
C ASP A 4 -34.23 27.11 12.79
N ASP A 5 -34.63 26.73 14.00
CA ASP A 5 -33.83 25.88 14.90
C ASP A 5 -33.66 24.45 14.36
N ILE A 6 -34.68 23.94 13.65
CA ILE A 6 -34.63 22.61 13.01
C ILE A 6 -33.70 22.65 11.81
N LEU A 7 -33.75 23.71 10.99
CA LEU A 7 -32.87 23.89 9.83
C LEU A 7 -31.40 23.94 10.26
N ALA A 8 -31.07 24.75 11.27
CA ALA A 8 -29.70 24.89 11.77
C ALA A 8 -29.14 23.58 12.33
N LYS A 9 -29.96 22.78 13.02
CA LYS A 9 -29.56 21.45 13.50
C LYS A 9 -29.33 20.47 12.35
N LEU A 10 -30.13 20.55 11.29
CA LEU A 10 -29.99 19.72 10.09
C LEU A 10 -28.69 20.03 9.34
N GLU A 11 -28.31 21.29 9.21
CA GLU A 11 -27.04 21.70 8.61
C GLU A 11 -25.85 21.17 9.42
N LEU A 12 -25.88 21.31 10.74
CA LEU A 12 -24.82 20.79 11.62
C LEU A 12 -24.69 19.26 11.53
N LEU A 13 -25.82 18.54 11.47
CA LEU A 13 -25.83 17.09 11.27
C LEU A 13 -25.23 16.70 9.92
N PHE A 14 -25.50 17.48 8.86
CA PHE A 14 -24.96 17.23 7.53
C PHE A 14 -23.45 17.43 7.49
N TYR A 15 -22.93 18.52 8.08
CA TYR A 15 -21.49 18.75 8.19
C TYR A 15 -20.80 17.67 9.02
N LEU A 16 -21.39 17.25 10.15
CA LEU A 16 -20.87 16.15 10.96
C LEU A 16 -20.81 14.84 10.17
N LEU A 17 -21.85 14.55 9.37
CA LEU A 17 -21.92 13.36 8.55
C LEU A 17 -20.87 13.37 7.44
N ILE A 18 -20.61 14.52 6.81
CA ILE A 18 -19.55 14.68 5.81
C ILE A 18 -18.17 14.47 6.44
N ILE A 19 -17.89 15.05 7.60
CA ILE A 19 -16.61 14.88 8.29
C ILE A 19 -16.40 13.41 8.67
N LEU A 20 -17.45 12.75 9.18
CA LEU A 20 -17.42 11.31 9.48
C LEU A 20 -17.16 10.48 8.23
N LEU A 21 -17.83 10.77 7.11
CA LEU A 21 -17.62 10.10 5.83
C LEU A 21 -16.20 10.31 5.30
N TYR A 22 -15.66 11.53 5.38
CA TYR A 22 -14.29 11.84 4.97
C TYR A 22 -13.26 11.07 5.79
N LEU A 23 -13.40 11.09 7.12
CA LEU A 23 -12.54 10.31 8.02
C LEU A 23 -12.67 8.81 7.79
N PHE A 24 -13.89 8.32 7.58
CA PHE A 24 -14.15 6.93 7.29
C PHE A 24 -13.53 6.52 5.95
N PHE A 25 -13.65 7.35 4.92
CA PHE A 25 -13.06 7.10 3.61
C PHE A 25 -11.53 7.09 3.67
N MET A 26 -10.92 8.06 4.37
CA MET A 26 -9.47 8.09 4.61
C MET A 26 -9.01 6.83 5.35
N ARG A 27 -9.70 6.44 6.42
CA ARG A 27 -9.39 5.21 7.18
C ARG A 27 -9.66 3.94 6.39
N TYR A 28 -10.64 3.93 5.50
CA TYR A 28 -10.94 2.80 4.65
C TYR A 28 -9.85 2.61 3.59
N LEU A 29 -9.35 3.70 3.00
CA LEU A 29 -8.19 3.65 2.10
C LEU A 29 -6.93 3.20 2.85
N GLU A 30 -6.69 3.76 4.04
CA GLU A 30 -5.57 3.40 4.90
C GLU A 30 -5.63 1.92 5.32
N LYS A 31 -6.82 1.40 5.64
CA LYS A 31 -7.05 -0.02 5.97
C LYS A 31 -6.93 -0.93 4.75
N ARG A 32 -7.26 -0.45 3.55
CA ARG A 32 -7.03 -1.20 2.31
C ARG A 32 -5.53 -1.27 1.96
N SER A 33 -4.76 -0.25 2.31
CA SER A 33 -3.29 -0.24 2.20
C SER A 33 -2.60 -1.05 3.30
N ALA A 34 -3.09 -0.97 4.55
CA ALA A 34 -2.52 -1.64 5.72
C ALA A 34 -2.89 -3.13 5.84
N SER A 35 -3.87 -3.63 5.07
CA SER A 35 -4.33 -5.02 5.15
C SER A 35 -3.33 -6.05 4.62
N GLY A 36 -2.18 -5.61 4.10
CA GLY A 36 -1.18 -6.47 3.47
C GLY A 36 0.09 -6.74 4.28
N ARG A 37 0.04 -6.96 5.61
CA ARG A 37 1.05 -7.72 6.40
C ARG A 37 2.54 -7.57 5.95
N SER A 38 3.02 -6.36 5.70
CA SER A 38 4.30 -6.12 5.04
C SER A 38 5.54 -6.32 5.93
N LEU A 39 5.42 -6.46 7.25
CA LEU A 39 6.58 -6.69 8.13
C LEU A 39 7.38 -7.96 7.78
N SER A 40 6.71 -9.07 7.43
CA SER A 40 7.42 -10.31 7.09
C SER A 40 7.96 -10.32 5.66
N ASP A 41 7.25 -9.68 4.72
CA ASP A 41 7.65 -9.67 3.30
C ASP A 41 8.72 -8.61 3.03
N GLU A 42 8.76 -7.51 3.81
CA GLU A 42 9.83 -6.51 3.81
C GLU A 42 11.14 -7.08 4.40
N GLU A 43 11.07 -7.76 5.55
CA GLU A 43 12.23 -8.49 6.10
C GLU A 43 12.74 -9.53 5.09
N TYR A 44 11.84 -10.21 4.39
CA TYR A 44 12.21 -11.16 3.35
C TYR A 44 12.87 -10.47 2.15
N LEU A 45 12.29 -9.37 1.64
CA LEU A 45 12.84 -8.58 0.55
C LEU A 45 14.25 -8.10 0.88
N SER A 46 14.45 -7.52 2.07
CA SER A 46 15.76 -7.02 2.49
C SER A 46 16.78 -8.17 2.67
N SER A 47 16.33 -9.31 3.21
CA SER A 47 17.19 -10.51 3.32
C SER A 47 17.56 -11.09 1.95
N MET A 48 16.63 -11.08 0.99
CA MET A 48 16.81 -11.57 -0.38
C MET A 48 17.75 -10.65 -1.16
N ALA A 49 17.56 -9.33 -1.07
CA ALA A 49 18.44 -8.33 -1.64
C ALA A 49 19.88 -8.52 -1.14
N ARG A 50 20.05 -8.70 0.18
CA ARG A 50 21.36 -9.01 0.78
C ARG A 50 21.95 -10.33 0.30
N LYS A 51 21.15 -11.41 0.20
CA LYS A 51 21.61 -12.72 -0.30
C LYS A 51 22.05 -12.65 -1.77
N ARG A 52 21.32 -11.91 -2.59
CA ARG A 52 21.59 -11.75 -4.03
C ARG A 52 22.63 -10.66 -4.33
N GLY A 53 23.02 -9.86 -3.33
CA GLY A 53 23.94 -8.75 -3.50
C GLY A 53 23.37 -7.60 -4.34
N CYS A 54 22.05 -7.52 -4.47
CA CYS A 54 21.36 -6.47 -5.21
C CYS A 54 20.65 -5.49 -4.26
N SER A 55 20.27 -4.32 -4.76
CA SER A 55 19.46 -3.38 -3.99
C SER A 55 18.00 -3.81 -3.97
N GLU A 56 17.24 -3.36 -2.97
CA GLU A 56 15.79 -3.56 -2.93
C GLU A 56 15.12 -2.94 -4.17
N TYR A 57 15.66 -1.84 -4.69
CA TYR A 57 15.20 -1.21 -5.93
C TYR A 57 15.39 -2.12 -7.15
N ASP A 58 16.49 -2.86 -7.24
CA ASP A 58 16.71 -3.81 -8.34
C ASP A 58 15.65 -4.92 -8.32
N VAL A 59 15.21 -5.36 -7.13
CA VAL A 59 14.12 -6.34 -7.00
C VAL A 59 12.79 -5.76 -7.49
N PHE A 60 12.55 -4.47 -7.25
CA PHE A 60 11.40 -3.76 -7.81
C PHE A 60 11.46 -3.69 -9.34
N CYS A 61 12.62 -3.42 -9.93
CA CYS A 61 12.81 -3.42 -11.38
C CYS A 61 12.60 -4.82 -11.98
N LEU A 62 13.18 -5.86 -11.39
CA LEU A 62 13.04 -7.24 -11.86
C LEU A 62 11.59 -7.73 -11.79
N SER A 63 10.90 -7.45 -10.68
CA SER A 63 9.49 -7.80 -10.54
C SER A 63 8.58 -6.99 -11.47
N ALA A 64 8.97 -5.75 -11.80
CA ALA A 64 8.27 -4.91 -12.77
C ALA A 64 8.43 -5.42 -14.21
N GLU A 65 9.59 -5.96 -14.58
CA GLU A 65 9.80 -6.59 -15.90
C GLU A 65 8.85 -7.76 -16.13
N GLU A 66 8.66 -8.62 -15.13
CA GLU A 66 7.75 -9.77 -15.22
C GLU A 66 6.29 -9.33 -15.41
N TRP A 67 5.89 -8.22 -14.79
CA TRP A 67 4.53 -7.69 -14.81
C TRP A 67 4.29 -6.57 -15.85
N CYS A 68 5.28 -6.26 -16.69
CA CYS A 68 5.27 -5.17 -17.66
C CYS A 68 4.87 -3.81 -17.04
N VAL A 69 5.35 -3.53 -15.82
CA VAL A 69 5.10 -2.28 -15.11
C VAL A 69 6.06 -1.21 -15.63
N SER A 70 5.55 0.01 -15.89
CA SER A 70 6.39 1.11 -16.35
C SER A 70 7.34 1.61 -15.27
N GLU A 71 8.54 2.03 -15.66
CA GLU A 71 9.59 2.55 -14.76
C GLU A 71 9.08 3.72 -13.89
N ILE A 72 8.26 4.61 -14.45
CA ILE A 72 7.62 5.72 -13.71
C ILE A 72 6.76 5.20 -12.55
N LYS A 73 6.05 4.09 -12.77
CA LYS A 73 5.24 3.46 -11.73
C LYS A 73 6.11 2.76 -10.71
N VAL A 74 7.19 2.10 -11.13
CA VAL A 74 8.17 1.49 -10.23
C VAL A 74 8.77 2.53 -9.29
N GLU A 75 9.23 3.67 -9.80
CA GLU A 75 9.80 4.73 -8.96
C GLU A 75 8.81 5.27 -7.93
N ARG A 76 7.55 5.49 -8.35
CA ARG A 76 6.51 5.97 -7.45
C ARG A 76 6.21 4.95 -6.36
N ASP A 77 6.05 3.70 -6.75
CA ASP A 77 5.73 2.61 -5.84
C ASP A 77 6.92 2.33 -4.89
N PHE A 78 8.17 2.50 -5.34
CA PHE A 78 9.36 2.41 -4.50
C PHE A 78 9.48 3.57 -3.49
N LYS A 79 9.14 4.80 -3.91
CA LYS A 79 9.06 5.94 -2.97
C LYS A 79 7.98 5.71 -1.92
N GLU A 80 6.84 5.16 -2.32
CA GLU A 80 5.76 4.81 -1.40
C GLU A 80 6.16 3.69 -0.44
N TYR A 81 6.94 2.71 -0.91
CA TYR A 81 7.58 1.70 -0.08
C TYR A 81 8.51 2.33 0.97
N LEU A 82 9.40 3.24 0.59
CA LEU A 82 10.33 3.89 1.53
C LEU A 82 9.63 4.69 2.64
N VAL A 83 8.45 5.26 2.34
CA VAL A 83 7.70 6.10 3.30
C VAL A 83 6.78 5.26 4.18
N ASN A 84 6.09 4.28 3.60
CA ASN A 84 5.00 3.56 4.25
C ASN A 84 5.29 2.08 4.52
N ALA A 85 6.48 1.58 4.16
CA ALA A 85 6.83 0.16 4.18
C ALA A 85 5.80 -0.71 3.43
N TYR A 86 5.24 -0.17 2.34
CA TYR A 86 4.20 -0.83 1.55
C TYR A 86 4.80 -1.52 0.33
N LEU A 87 4.63 -2.84 0.25
CA LEU A 87 5.03 -3.60 -0.93
C LEU A 87 3.88 -3.71 -1.95
N PRO A 88 4.11 -3.33 -3.21
CA PRO A 88 3.16 -3.53 -4.30
C PRO A 88 2.88 -5.01 -4.56
N TYR A 89 1.69 -5.31 -5.10
CA TYR A 89 1.27 -6.68 -5.41
C TYR A 89 2.24 -7.43 -6.33
N TYR A 90 2.83 -6.77 -7.33
CA TYR A 90 3.76 -7.42 -8.27
C TYR A 90 5.08 -7.83 -7.58
N VAL A 91 5.57 -7.01 -6.64
CA VAL A 91 6.76 -7.31 -5.83
C VAL A 91 6.48 -8.50 -4.90
N ASN A 92 5.33 -8.51 -4.24
CA ASN A 92 4.92 -9.62 -3.37
C ASN A 92 4.76 -10.94 -4.14
N ASP A 93 4.20 -10.90 -5.34
CA ASP A 93 4.08 -12.09 -6.19
C ASP A 93 5.46 -12.63 -6.59
N TYR A 94 6.38 -11.73 -6.95
CA TYR A 94 7.76 -12.08 -7.29
C TYR A 94 8.49 -12.73 -6.10
N ILE A 95 8.41 -12.13 -4.91
CA ILE A 95 9.00 -12.71 -3.68
C ILE A 95 8.45 -14.11 -3.41
N ARG A 96 7.13 -14.29 -3.55
CA ARG A 96 6.47 -15.59 -3.34
C ARG A 96 6.95 -16.65 -4.34
N LYS A 97 7.15 -16.28 -5.60
CA LYS A 97 7.70 -17.20 -6.62
C LYS A 97 9.13 -17.61 -6.28
N VAL A 98 10.00 -16.65 -5.98
CA VAL A 98 11.39 -16.95 -5.65
C VAL A 98 11.48 -17.82 -4.40
N ARG A 99 10.72 -17.53 -3.35
CA ARG A 99 10.71 -18.37 -2.13
C ARG A 99 10.32 -19.81 -2.46
N LYS A 100 9.33 -19.99 -3.34
CA LYS A 100 8.91 -21.32 -3.77
C LYS A 100 9.99 -22.05 -4.59
N GLU A 101 10.73 -21.33 -5.43
CA GLU A 101 11.85 -21.89 -6.20
C GLU A 101 12.99 -22.35 -5.30
N GLU A 102 13.36 -21.53 -4.29
CA GLU A 102 14.40 -21.86 -3.30
C GLU A 102 14.06 -23.09 -2.45
N GLU A 103 12.79 -23.36 -2.17
CA GLU A 103 12.34 -24.54 -1.40
C GLU A 103 12.34 -25.85 -2.22
N THR A 104 12.33 -25.76 -3.55
CA THR A 104 12.37 -26.92 -4.45
C THR A 104 13.78 -27.42 -4.78
N HIS A 105 14.82 -26.76 -4.27
CA HIS A 105 16.22 -27.01 -4.62
C HIS A 105 17.06 -27.48 -3.45
#